data_AF-A0A2D3VZV5-F1
#
_entry.id   AF-A0A2D3VZV5-F1
#
_cell.length_a   1.000
_cell.length_b   1.000
_cell.length_c   1.000
_cell.angle_alpha   90.00
_cell.angle_beta   90.00
_cell.angle_gamma   90.00
#
_symmetry.space_group_name_H-M   'P 1'
#
loop_
_entity.id
_entity.type
_entity.pdbx_description
1 polymer ?
#
loop_
_entity_poly.entity_id
_entity_poly.type
_entity_poly.pdbx_seq_one_letter_code
_entity_poly.pdbx_strand_id
1 'polypeptide(L)'
;LREIVLPVKIKEQIERVQVAKQEVERTRYEVERTNQEALKRAAEAEGLAKAREINAQGQAKAVKIEADANAYANREISKSLTTELLRLRQIEVQAKFNEALKENKDAKIFLTPGGAVPNIWVDTKDKQKQTSVQQ
;
A
#
# COMPACT_ATOMS: atom_id res chain seq x y z
N LEU A 1 -6.02 -77.41 -21.21
CA LEU A 1 -6.03 -76.71 -19.91
C LEU A 1 -6.34 -77.76 -18.85
N ARG A 2 -5.41 -78.06 -17.94
CA ARG A 2 -5.66 -78.98 -16.82
C ARG A 2 -6.20 -78.15 -15.66
N GLU A 3 -7.45 -78.37 -15.27
CA GLU A 3 -8.01 -77.77 -14.06
C GLU A 3 -7.39 -78.48 -12.85
N ILE A 4 -6.48 -77.77 -12.18
CA ILE A 4 -5.95 -78.20 -10.89
C ILE A 4 -7.06 -77.92 -9.87
N VAL A 5 -7.81 -78.95 -9.49
CA VAL A 5 -8.81 -78.88 -8.42
C VAL A 5 -8.07 -78.74 -7.10
N LEU A 6 -7.91 -77.49 -6.64
CA LEU A 6 -7.35 -77.21 -5.32
C LEU A 6 -8.38 -77.56 -4.21
N PRO A 7 -7.95 -78.12 -3.08
CA PRO A 7 -8.82 -78.34 -1.92
C PRO A 7 -9.42 -77.02 -1.41
N VAL A 8 -10.73 -77.01 -1.11
CA VAL A 8 -11.53 -75.82 -0.78
C VAL A 8 -10.90 -74.95 0.33
N LYS A 9 -10.34 -75.58 1.37
CA LYS A 9 -9.69 -74.88 2.50
C LYS A 9 -8.44 -74.08 2.11
N ILE A 10 -7.66 -74.55 1.13
CA ILE A 10 -6.43 -73.87 0.69
C ILE A 10 -6.77 -72.68 -0.22
N LYS A 11 -7.80 -72.81 -1.05
CA LYS A 11 -8.30 -71.72 -1.89
C LYS A 11 -8.75 -70.52 -1.04
N GLU A 12 -9.53 -70.75 0.01
CA GLU A 12 -9.99 -69.69 0.94
C GLU A 12 -8.84 -69.01 1.70
N GLN A 13 -7.79 -69.75 2.08
CA GLN A 13 -6.60 -69.15 2.71
C GLN A 13 -5.81 -68.27 1.75
N ILE A 14 -5.63 -68.70 0.50
CA ILE A 14 -4.95 -67.91 -0.53
C ILE A 14 -5.72 -66.62 -0.82
N GLU A 15 -7.05 -66.70 -0.93
CA GLU A 15 -7.92 -65.56 -1.21
C GLU A 15 -7.87 -64.53 -0.08
N ARG A 16 -7.91 -64.97 1.20
CA ARG A 16 -7.71 -64.08 2.35
C ARG A 16 -6.35 -63.39 2.37
N VAL A 17 -5.27 -64.13 2.06
CA VAL A 17 -3.92 -63.55 2.00
C VAL A 17 -3.79 -62.54 0.85
N GLN A 18 -4.42 -62.81 -0.29
CA GLN A 18 -4.43 -61.89 -1.43
C GLN A 18 -5.19 -60.60 -1.11
N VAL A 19 -6.36 -60.70 -0.48
CA VAL A 19 -7.15 -59.53 -0.04
C VAL A 19 -6.37 -58.72 0.99
N ALA A 20 -5.79 -59.36 2.01
CA ALA A 20 -5.00 -58.67 3.02
C ALA A 20 -3.78 -57.94 2.42
N LYS A 21 -3.09 -58.55 1.44
CA LYS A 21 -1.99 -57.90 0.72
C LYS A 21 -2.47 -56.68 -0.07
N GLN A 22 -3.61 -56.80 -0.75
CA GLN A 22 -4.18 -55.71 -1.54
C GLN A 22 -4.64 -54.54 -0.67
N GLU A 23 -5.18 -54.80 0.52
CA GLU A 23 -5.54 -53.77 1.51
C GLU A 23 -4.32 -53.05 2.07
N VAL A 24 -3.23 -53.78 2.39
CA VAL A 24 -1.98 -53.17 2.85
C VAL A 24 -1.38 -52.29 1.76
N GLU A 25 -1.36 -52.72 0.50
CA GLU A 25 -0.88 -51.91 -0.62
C GLU A 25 -1.72 -50.64 -0.81
N ARG A 26 -3.05 -50.75 -0.77
CA ARG A 26 -3.95 -49.58 -0.85
C ARG A 26 -3.70 -48.59 0.28
N THR A 27 -3.60 -49.09 1.51
CA THR A 27 -3.38 -48.26 2.70
C THR A 27 -2.03 -47.56 2.63
N ARG A 28 -0.97 -48.27 2.23
CA ARG A 28 0.37 -47.66 2.05
C ARG A 28 0.34 -46.57 0.98
N TYR A 29 -0.31 -46.82 -0.15
CA TYR A 29 -0.44 -45.83 -1.22
C TYR A 29 -1.23 -44.59 -0.77
N GLU A 30 -2.31 -44.78 -0.02
CA GLU A 30 -3.13 -43.68 0.50
C GLU A 30 -2.36 -42.83 1.53
N VAL A 31 -1.61 -43.47 2.44
CA VAL A 31 -0.74 -42.78 3.40
C VAL A 31 0.37 -42.01 2.68
N GLU A 32 0.99 -42.61 1.67
CA GLU A 32 2.05 -41.94 0.91
C GLU A 32 1.51 -40.73 0.15
N ARG A 33 0.33 -40.85 -0.48
CA ARG A 33 -0.32 -39.74 -1.17
C ARG A 33 -0.70 -38.61 -0.22
N THR A 34 -1.27 -38.91 0.94
CA THR A 34 -1.64 -37.89 1.93
C THR A 34 -0.41 -37.19 2.50
N ASN A 35 0.68 -37.92 2.76
CA ASN A 35 1.95 -37.33 3.15
C ASN A 35 2.52 -36.40 2.07
N GLN A 36 2.51 -36.81 0.81
CA GLN A 36 2.97 -35.96 -0.29
C GLN A 36 2.11 -34.70 -0.44
N GLU A 37 0.79 -34.81 -0.33
CA GLU A 37 -0.10 -33.63 -0.33
C GLU A 37 0.17 -32.71 0.86
N ALA A 38 0.39 -33.25 2.05
CA ALA A 38 0.71 -32.46 3.24
C ALA A 38 2.05 -31.72 3.08
N LEU A 39 3.08 -32.39 2.57
CA LEU A 39 4.38 -31.78 2.29
C LEU A 39 4.27 -30.68 1.22
N LYS A 40 3.50 -30.92 0.16
CA LYS A 40 3.26 -29.91 -0.87
C LYS A 40 2.58 -28.67 -0.31
N ARG A 41 1.52 -28.84 0.49
CA ARG A 41 0.83 -27.70 1.14
C ARG A 41 1.73 -26.95 2.11
N ALA A 42 2.57 -27.66 2.87
CA ALA A 42 3.54 -27.04 3.77
C ALA A 42 4.56 -26.19 2.98
N ALA A 43 5.15 -26.75 1.92
CA ALA A 43 6.09 -26.04 1.06
C ALA A 43 5.46 -24.81 0.37
N GLU A 44 4.21 -24.94 -0.10
CA GLU A 44 3.44 -23.81 -0.67
C GLU A 44 3.20 -22.72 0.38
N ALA A 45 2.81 -23.09 1.60
CA ALA A 45 2.57 -22.14 2.69
C ALA A 45 3.87 -21.42 3.11
N GLU A 46 4.98 -22.14 3.23
CA GLU A 46 6.30 -21.56 3.50
C GLU A 46 6.73 -20.61 2.39
N GLY A 47 6.56 -21.01 1.12
CA GLY A 47 6.85 -20.17 -0.03
C GLY A 47 6.03 -18.87 -0.03
N LEU A 48 4.74 -18.96 0.27
CA LEU A 48 3.85 -17.81 0.39
C LEU A 48 4.23 -16.90 1.57
N ALA A 49 4.55 -17.47 2.74
CA ALA A 49 4.98 -16.70 3.90
C ALA A 49 6.27 -15.93 3.61
N LYS A 50 7.26 -16.61 3.03
CA LYS A 50 8.55 -16.00 2.66
C LYS A 50 8.38 -14.93 1.57
N ALA A 51 7.53 -15.18 0.57
CA ALA A 51 7.22 -14.19 -0.45
C ALA A 51 6.57 -12.94 0.16
N ARG A 52 5.64 -13.09 1.11
CA ARG A 52 5.04 -11.95 1.82
C ARG A 52 6.06 -11.18 2.63
N GLU A 53 6.95 -11.87 3.34
CA GLU A 53 8.00 -11.24 4.12
C GLU A 53 8.96 -10.42 3.23
N ILE A 54 9.44 -11.01 2.13
CA ILE A 54 10.32 -10.32 1.17
C ILE A 54 9.61 -9.09 0.57
N ASN A 55 8.35 -9.23 0.18
CA ASN A 55 7.58 -8.11 -0.35
C ASN A 55 7.40 -7.00 0.67
N ALA A 56 7.03 -7.34 1.92
CA ALA A 56 6.88 -6.37 3.00
C ALA A 56 8.21 -5.66 3.32
N GLN A 57 9.32 -6.40 3.37
CA GLN A 57 10.64 -5.83 3.56
C GLN A 57 11.04 -4.91 2.40
N GLY A 58 10.73 -5.30 1.15
CA GLY A 58 10.97 -4.49 -0.04
C GLY A 58 10.19 -3.19 0.00
N GLN A 59 8.89 -3.25 0.32
CA GLN A 59 8.04 -2.08 0.47
C GLN A 59 8.52 -1.17 1.60
N ALA A 60 8.84 -1.72 2.77
CA ALA A 60 9.35 -0.94 3.89
C ALA A 60 10.68 -0.23 3.55
N LYS A 61 11.59 -0.90 2.84
CA LYS A 61 12.83 -0.30 2.37
C LYS A 61 12.57 0.80 1.34
N ALA A 62 11.65 0.58 0.40
CA ALA A 62 11.27 1.57 -0.59
C ALA A 62 10.74 2.85 0.07
N VAL A 63 9.78 2.72 1.00
CA VAL A 63 9.22 3.84 1.77
C VAL A 63 10.30 4.57 2.56
N LYS A 64 11.24 3.83 3.17
CA LYS A 64 12.35 4.44 3.91
C LYS A 64 13.26 5.26 2.99
N ILE A 65 13.65 4.72 1.84
CA ILE A 65 14.50 5.42 0.86
C ILE A 65 13.80 6.67 0.35
N GLU A 66 12.50 6.57 0.03
CA GLU A 66 11.70 7.71 -0.42
C GLU A 66 11.59 8.79 0.66
N ALA A 67 11.31 8.40 1.91
CA ALA A 67 11.27 9.32 3.04
C ALA A 67 12.62 10.00 3.28
N ASP A 68 13.72 9.25 3.23
CA ASP A 68 15.07 9.78 3.39
C ASP A 68 15.42 10.76 2.25
N ALA A 69 15.05 10.43 1.00
CA ALA A 69 15.24 11.30 -0.15
C ALA A 69 14.42 12.60 -0.04
N ASN A 70 13.15 12.50 0.36
CA ASN A 70 12.28 13.66 0.59
C ASN A 70 12.80 14.54 1.73
N ALA A 71 13.26 13.93 2.83
CA ALA A 71 13.86 14.65 3.94
C ALA A 71 15.14 15.37 3.51
N TYR A 72 15.99 14.73 2.70
CA TYR A 72 17.18 15.36 2.13
C TYR A 72 16.80 16.55 1.23
N ALA A 73 15.86 16.36 0.29
CA ALA A 73 15.38 17.42 -0.58
C ALA A 73 14.85 18.62 0.22
N ASN A 74 14.03 18.37 1.24
CA ASN A 74 13.51 19.43 2.10
C ASN A 74 14.61 20.18 2.85
N ARG A 75 15.66 19.49 3.30
CA ARG A 75 16.83 20.14 3.93
C ARG A 75 17.58 21.03 2.93
N GLU A 76 17.83 20.55 1.72
CA GLU A 76 18.53 21.33 0.70
C GLU A 76 17.69 22.52 0.21
N ILE A 77 16.37 22.36 0.07
CA ILE A 77 15.45 23.47 -0.19
C ILE A 77 15.52 24.50 0.95
N SER A 78 15.47 24.05 2.20
CA SER A 78 15.54 24.95 3.36
C SER A 78 16.87 25.70 3.43
N LYS A 79 17.99 25.06 3.06
CA LYS A 79 19.31 25.71 2.96
C LYS A 79 19.37 26.74 1.83
N SER A 80 18.71 26.49 0.70
CA SER A 80 18.68 27.40 -0.46
C SER A 80 17.70 28.56 -0.30
N LEU A 81 16.68 28.43 0.56
CA LEU A 81 15.80 29.51 0.96
C LEU A 81 16.49 30.45 1.96
N THR A 82 17.29 31.37 1.44
CA THR A 82 17.88 32.44 2.26
C THR A 82 16.83 33.50 2.61
N THR A 83 17.03 34.16 3.75
CA THR A 83 16.17 35.27 4.19
C THR A 83 16.12 36.38 3.15
N GLU A 84 17.24 36.65 2.48
CA GLU A 84 17.40 37.63 1.42
C GLU A 84 16.54 37.26 0.20
N LEU A 85 16.51 35.99 -0.21
CA LEU A 85 15.69 35.53 -1.32
C LEU A 85 14.19 35.59 -1.00
N LEU A 86 13.81 35.22 0.22
CA LEU A 86 12.42 35.32 0.69
C LEU A 86 11.95 36.78 0.73
N ARG A 87 12.79 37.69 1.24
CA ARG A 87 12.52 39.14 1.21
C ARG A 87 12.41 39.67 -0.22
N LEU A 88 13.31 39.28 -1.11
CA LEU A 88 13.24 39.66 -2.52
C LEU A 88 11.91 39.23 -3.15
N ARG A 89 11.49 37.98 -2.94
CA ARG A 89 10.19 37.48 -3.44
C ARG A 89 9.01 38.19 -2.82
N GLN A 90 9.06 38.52 -1.52
CA GLN A 90 8.02 39.30 -0.87
C GLN A 90 7.88 40.70 -1.51
N ILE A 91 9.00 41.36 -1.81
CA ILE A 91 9.01 42.65 -2.50
C ILE A 91 8.44 42.53 -3.92
N GLU A 92 8.83 41.51 -4.69
CA GLU A 92 8.28 41.28 -6.04
C GLU A 92 6.76 41.07 -6.02
N VAL A 93 6.25 40.26 -5.09
CA VAL A 93 4.81 40.03 -4.94
C VAL A 93 4.09 41.33 -4.56
N GLN A 94 4.67 42.11 -3.64
CA GLN A 94 4.13 43.42 -3.28
C GLN A 94 4.15 44.40 -4.46
N ALA A 95 5.20 44.38 -5.28
CA ALA A 95 5.31 45.23 -6.47
C ALA A 95 4.23 44.89 -7.51
N LYS A 96 4.04 43.60 -7.82
CA LYS A 96 2.97 43.14 -8.71
C LYS A 96 1.58 43.46 -8.16
N PHE A 97 1.41 43.35 -6.84
CA PHE A 97 0.16 43.74 -6.19
C PHE A 97 -0.09 45.25 -6.35
N ASN A 98 0.93 46.09 -6.18
CA ASN A 98 0.83 47.52 -6.40
C ASN A 98 0.52 47.87 -7.87
N GLU A 99 1.09 47.15 -8.83
CA GLU A 99 0.76 47.27 -10.26
C GLU A 99 -0.73 46.95 -10.50
N ALA A 100 -1.23 45.85 -9.94
CA ALA A 100 -2.63 45.47 -10.04
C ALA A 100 -3.58 46.51 -9.39
N LEU A 101 -3.18 47.13 -8.26
CA LEU A 101 -3.93 48.23 -7.64
C LEU A 101 -3.91 49.52 -8.47
N LYS A 102 -2.84 49.77 -9.23
CA LYS A 102 -2.77 50.91 -10.15
C LYS A 102 -3.74 50.74 -11.33
N GLU A 103 -3.91 49.50 -11.79
CA GLU A 103 -4.92 49.15 -12.80
C GLU A 103 -6.34 49.17 -12.23
N ASN A 104 -6.52 48.80 -10.94
CA ASN A 104 -7.84 48.66 -10.31
C ASN A 104 -8.02 49.63 -9.13
N LYS A 105 -8.35 50.88 -9.45
CA LYS A 105 -8.45 52.01 -8.49
C LYS A 105 -9.58 51.93 -7.46
N ASP A 106 -10.49 50.95 -7.58
CA ASP A 106 -11.67 50.83 -6.73
C ASP A 106 -11.45 49.98 -5.47
N ALA A 107 -10.29 49.31 -5.35
CA ALA A 107 -9.98 48.47 -4.19
C ALA A 107 -9.47 49.31 -2.99
N LYS A 108 -10.35 49.62 -2.03
CA LYS A 108 -9.96 50.19 -0.72
C LYS A 108 -9.34 49.10 0.16
N ILE A 109 -8.00 49.04 0.25
CA ILE A 109 -7.29 48.04 1.06
C ILE A 109 -6.34 48.74 2.05
N PHE A 110 -6.44 48.38 3.33
CA PHE A 110 -5.52 48.82 4.38
C PHE A 110 -4.25 47.96 4.40
N LEU A 111 -3.11 48.58 4.13
CA LEU A 111 -1.79 47.98 4.31
C LEU A 111 -1.44 47.99 5.80
N THR A 112 -1.47 46.83 6.48
CA THR A 112 -0.86 46.71 7.81
C THR A 112 0.65 46.52 7.67
N PRO A 113 1.50 47.37 8.29
CA PRO A 113 2.94 47.19 8.25
C PRO A 113 3.31 45.99 9.12
N GLY A 114 3.80 44.91 8.49
CA GLY A 114 4.52 43.84 9.20
C GLY A 114 3.93 42.43 9.21
N GLY A 115 2.95 42.07 8.37
CA GLY A 115 2.39 40.70 8.34
C GLY A 115 2.15 40.19 6.92
N ALA A 116 2.78 39.08 6.55
CA ALA A 116 2.86 38.51 5.20
C ALA A 116 1.58 37.81 4.69
N VAL A 117 0.39 38.22 5.12
CA VAL A 117 -0.87 37.64 4.62
C VAL A 117 -1.95 38.72 4.54
N PRO A 118 -2.29 39.21 3.33
CA PRO A 118 -3.42 40.12 3.15
C PRO A 118 -4.72 39.34 3.28
N ASN A 119 -5.56 39.69 4.27
CA ASN A 119 -6.95 39.23 4.30
C ASN A 119 -7.78 40.13 3.36
N ILE A 120 -8.27 39.57 2.26
CA ILE A 120 -9.17 40.26 1.33
C ILE A 120 -10.59 40.15 1.89
N TRP A 121 -11.14 41.25 2.39
CA TRP A 121 -12.58 41.37 2.63
C TRP A 121 -13.19 42.08 1.43
N VAL A 122 -13.90 41.31 0.59
CA VAL A 122 -14.70 41.85 -0.50
C VAL A 122 -15.99 42.41 0.12
N ASP A 123 -16.11 43.73 0.23
CA ASP A 123 -17.38 44.36 0.61
C ASP A 123 -18.35 44.28 -0.57
N THR A 124 -19.19 43.25 -0.57
CA THR A 124 -20.42 43.25 -1.38
C THR A 124 -21.50 44.02 -0.61
N LYS A 125 -21.43 45.35 -0.67
CA LYS A 125 -22.55 46.21 -0.26
C LYS A 125 -22.94 47.19 -1.35
N ASP A 126 -23.45 46.63 -2.42
CA ASP A 126 -24.82 46.98 -2.78
C ASP A 126 -25.74 46.33 -1.73
N LYS A 127 -26.47 47.18 -1.00
CA LYS A 127 -27.44 46.77 0.01
C LYS A 127 -28.58 46.00 -0.66
N GLN A 128 -28.52 44.67 -0.70
CA GLN A 128 -29.66 43.77 -0.50
C GLN A 128 -29.27 42.30 -0.73
N LYS A 129 -29.66 41.46 0.24
CA LYS A 129 -29.66 39.99 0.21
C LYS A 129 -28.29 39.31 0.35
N GLN A 130 -27.97 38.91 1.58
CA GLN A 130 -27.84 37.49 1.94
C GLN A 130 -27.69 37.36 3.46
N THR A 131 -28.83 37.20 4.12
CA THR A 131 -28.98 36.50 5.40
C THR A 131 -28.45 35.07 5.28
N SER A 132 -28.04 34.50 6.42
CA SER A 132 -27.57 33.11 6.66
C SER A 132 -26.15 32.86 6.15
N VAL A 133 -25.15 32.48 6.94
CA VAL A 133 -25.11 31.38 7.91
C VAL A 133 -24.00 31.66 8.92
N GLN A 134 -24.34 31.60 10.21
CA GLN A 134 -23.38 31.55 11.30
C GLN A 134 -23.60 30.21 12.01
N GLN A 135 -22.80 29.21 11.66
CA GLN A 135 -22.40 28.06 12.47
C GLN A 135 -21.01 27.62 12.01
#